data_AF-A0A3M1W5R8-F1
#
_entry.id   AF-A0A3M1W5R8-F1
#
_cell.length_a   1.000
_cell.length_b   1.000
_cell.length_c   1.000
_cell.angle_alpha   90.00
_cell.angle_beta   90.00
_cell.angle_gamma   90.00
#
_symmetry.space_group_name_H-M   'P 1'
#
loop_
_entity.id
_entity.type
_entity.pdbx_description
1 polymer ?
#
loop_
_entity_poly.entity_id
_entity_poly.type
_entity_poly.pdbx_seq_one_letter_code
_entity_poly.pdbx_strand_id
1 'polypeptide(L)'
;MSGRIGKGARTREAGGPHVTYRAVRMPSGALLPIEARLGRRVLRTIPPDSEEGRRLLERGEVEILEQRRAPRTTKPPPGWLEEEEDL
;
A
#
# COMPACT_ATOMS: atom_id res chain seq x y z
N MET A 1 -23.91 -23.91 11.31
CA MET A 1 -24.32 -22.51 11.58
C MET A 1 -23.15 -21.83 12.27
N SER A 2 -22.23 -21.21 11.52
CA SER A 2 -22.26 -19.79 11.15
C SER A 2 -22.20 -18.86 12.37
N GLY A 3 -21.00 -18.33 12.62
CA GLY A 3 -20.74 -17.19 13.48
C GLY A 3 -19.47 -16.49 13.01
N ARG A 4 -19.55 -15.83 11.85
CA ARG A 4 -18.49 -15.02 11.26
C ARG A 4 -18.41 -13.66 11.96
N ILE A 5 -17.21 -13.07 11.86
CA ILE A 5 -16.85 -11.66 11.66
C ILE A 5 -17.25 -10.60 12.71
N GLY A 6 -16.22 -9.87 13.16
CA GLY A 6 -16.40 -8.45 13.46
C GLY A 6 -15.50 -7.82 14.52
N LYS A 7 -14.22 -8.19 14.68
CA LYS A 7 -13.27 -7.31 15.42
C LYS A 7 -12.82 -6.16 14.52
N GLY A 8 -13.77 -5.30 14.14
CA GLY A 8 -13.48 -3.96 13.64
C GLY A 8 -13.17 -3.08 14.84
N ALA A 9 -11.92 -3.11 15.31
CA ALA A 9 -11.40 -2.12 16.26
C ALA A 9 -11.27 -0.78 15.52
N ARG A 10 -12.40 -0.09 15.35
CA ARG A 10 -12.41 1.34 15.03
C ARG A 10 -12.29 2.10 16.33
N THR A 11 -11.07 2.17 16.85
CA THR A 11 -10.73 3.14 17.89
C THR A 11 -10.87 4.52 17.27
N ARG A 12 -12.04 5.15 17.51
CA ARG A 12 -12.18 6.60 17.40
C ARG A 12 -11.37 7.19 18.55
N GLU A 13 -10.11 7.51 18.30
CA GLU A 13 -9.35 8.34 19.22
C GLU A 13 -9.49 9.80 18.80
N ALA A 14 -10.20 10.54 19.65
CA ALA A 14 -10.08 11.98 19.75
C ALA A 14 -8.68 12.30 20.27
N GLY A 15 -7.91 13.10 19.54
CA GLY A 15 -6.56 13.49 19.91
C GLY A 15 -6.00 14.45 18.87
N GLY A 16 -5.05 15.30 19.23
CA GLY A 16 -4.47 16.33 18.36
C GLY A 16 -3.77 15.75 17.11
N PRO A 17 -2.93 16.52 16.41
CA PRO A 17 -2.22 15.97 15.27
C PRO A 17 -1.22 14.90 15.76
N HIS A 18 -1.64 13.62 15.71
CA HIS A 18 -0.81 12.47 16.02
C HIS A 18 -0.02 12.04 14.78
N VAL A 19 1.21 11.58 14.99
CA VAL A 19 2.01 11.01 13.91
C VAL A 19 1.47 9.62 13.58
N THR A 20 1.15 9.39 12.31
CA THR A 20 0.78 8.06 11.79
C THR A 20 1.90 7.51 10.92
N TYR A 21 2.03 6.18 10.88
CA TYR A 21 3.04 5.51 10.07
C TYR A 21 2.37 4.68 8.98
N ARG A 22 2.81 4.84 7.75
CA ARG A 22 2.27 4.12 6.61
C ARG A 22 3.38 3.62 5.69
N ALA A 23 3.25 2.40 5.18
CA ALA A 23 4.14 1.86 4.19
C ALA A 23 3.34 1.20 3.06
N VAL A 24 3.97 1.05 1.90
CA VAL A 24 3.38 0.37 0.75
C VAL A 24 4.15 -0.92 0.51
N ARG A 25 3.44 -2.05 0.45
CA ARG A 25 3.99 -3.32 0.01
C ARG A 25 3.79 -3.44 -1.50
N MET A 26 4.90 -3.61 -2.21
CA MET A 26 4.96 -3.82 -3.64
C MET A 26 4.47 -5.24 -3.99
N PRO A 27 4.01 -5.50 -5.23
CA PRO A 27 3.68 -6.86 -5.67
C PRO A 27 4.85 -7.86 -5.56
N SER A 28 6.10 -7.39 -5.55
CA SER A 28 7.29 -8.21 -5.31
C SER A 28 7.45 -8.67 -3.86
N GLY A 29 6.61 -8.18 -2.93
CA GLY A 29 6.75 -8.37 -1.49
C GLY A 29 7.66 -7.35 -0.81
N ALA A 30 8.39 -6.53 -1.58
CA ALA A 30 9.23 -5.46 -1.02
C ALA A 30 8.38 -4.39 -0.34
N LEU A 31 8.83 -3.91 0.82
CA LEU A 31 8.19 -2.81 1.53
C LEU A 31 8.93 -1.50 1.20
N LEU A 32 8.20 -0.50 0.73
CA LEU A 32 8.74 0.85 0.56
C LEU A 32 9.05 1.49 1.93
N PRO A 33 9.90 2.53 1.98
CA PRO A 33 10.15 3.27 3.21
C PRO A 33 8.85 3.68 3.92
N ILE A 34 8.85 3.55 5.24
CA ILE A 34 7.72 3.91 6.10
C ILE A 34 7.65 5.44 6.14
N GLU A 35 6.49 6.00 5.80
CA GLU A 35 6.21 7.43 5.92
C GLU A 35 5.68 7.73 7.31
N ALA A 36 6.38 8.59 8.06
CA ALA A 36 5.84 9.23 9.26
C ALA A 36 5.06 10.48 8.84
N ARG A 37 3.77 10.54 9.18
CA ARG A 37 2.83 11.55 8.67
C ARG A 37 2.15 12.30 9.80
N LEU A 38 1.95 13.60 9.59
CA LEU A 38 1.08 14.44 10.42
C LEU A 38 -0.14 14.83 9.57
N GLY A 39 -1.22 14.07 9.70
CA GLY A 39 -2.36 14.16 8.79
C GLY A 39 -1.93 13.90 7.33
N ARG A 40 -2.00 14.93 6.47
CA ARG A 40 -1.64 14.81 5.04
C ARG A 40 -0.16 15.06 4.77
N ARG A 41 0.59 15.64 5.70
CA ARG A 41 2.00 16.01 5.52
C ARG A 41 2.91 14.84 5.88
N VAL A 42 3.84 14.50 5.00
CA VAL A 42 4.95 13.59 5.33
C VAL A 42 6.01 14.39 6.09
N LEU A 43 6.43 13.90 7.26
CA LEU A 43 7.47 14.49 8.09
C LEU A 43 8.84 13.94 7.71
N ARG A 44 8.94 12.61 7.58
CA ARG A 44 10.14 11.89 7.20
C ARG A 44 9.80 10.49 6.69
N THR A 45 10.78 9.87 6.05
CA THR A 45 10.77 8.45 5.70
C THR A 45 11.71 7.67 6.62
N ILE A 46 11.36 6.41 6.91
CA ILE A 46 12.11 5.51 7.77
C ILE A 46 12.36 4.22 6.97
N PRO A 47 13.62 3.82 6.76
CA PRO A 47 13.93 2.54 6.11
C PRO A 47 13.34 1.38 6.91
N PRO A 48 12.66 0.40 6.27
CA PRO A 48 11.99 -0.69 6.98
C PRO A 48 12.98 -1.66 7.65
N ASP A 49 14.22 -1.68 7.18
CA ASP A 49 15.31 -2.50 7.69
C ASP A 49 16.12 -1.84 8.82
N SER A 50 15.90 -0.55 9.08
CA SER A 50 16.47 0.17 10.23
C SER A 50 15.89 -0.33 11.56
N GLU A 51 16.61 -0.08 12.67
CA GLU A 51 16.13 -0.46 14.00
C GLU A 51 14.76 0.17 14.33
N GLU A 52 14.57 1.45 14.01
CA GLU A 52 13.29 2.14 14.19
C GLU A 52 12.18 1.51 13.33
N GLY A 53 12.47 1.25 12.05
CA GLY A 53 11.51 0.64 11.12
C GLY A 53 11.05 -0.74 11.57
N ARG A 54 11.99 -1.59 12.02
CA ARG A 54 11.66 -2.93 12.55
C ARG A 54 10.78 -2.86 13.78
N ARG A 55 11.11 -1.98 14.75
CA ARG A 55 10.30 -1.81 15.97
C ARG A 55 8.87 -1.37 15.65
N LEU A 56 8.69 -0.43 14.72
CA LEU A 56 7.35 0.03 14.29
C LEU A 56 6.54 -1.12 13.65
N LEU A 57 7.19 -1.93 12.82
CA LEU A 57 6.55 -3.09 12.18
C LEU A 57 6.19 -4.18 13.18
N GLU A 58 7.10 -4.53 14.10
CA GLU A 58 6.89 -5.54 15.15
C GLU A 58 5.75 -5.16 16.09
N ARG A 59 5.60 -3.86 16.40
CA ARG A 59 4.52 -3.35 17.23
C ARG A 59 3.18 -3.20 16.48
N GLY A 60 3.18 -3.37 15.16
CA GLY A 60 1.99 -3.18 14.33
C GLY A 60 1.53 -1.73 14.26
N GLU A 61 2.43 -0.77 14.44
CA GLU A 61 2.13 0.68 14.40
C GLU A 61 2.09 1.24 12.96
N VAL A 62 2.45 0.43 11.97
CA VAL A 62 2.50 0.81 10.55
C VAL A 62 1.28 0.28 9.80
N GLU A 63 0.53 1.19 9.17
CA GLU A 63 -0.48 0.84 8.17
C GLU A 63 0.22 0.36 6.88
N ILE A 64 0.11 -0.93 6.56
CA ILE A 64 0.66 -1.50 5.33
C ILE A 64 -0.42 -1.53 4.26
N LEU A 65 -0.17 -0.83 3.15
CA LEU A 65 -1.03 -0.88 1.98
C LEU A 65 -0.45 -1.74 0.88
N GLU A 66 -1.27 -2.63 0.36
CA GLU A 66 -0.91 -3.48 -0.76
C GLU A 66 -1.04 -2.71 -2.09
N GLN A 67 0.07 -2.51 -2.80
CA GLN A 67 0.01 -1.98 -4.15
C GLN A 67 -0.52 -3.08 -5.08
N ARG A 68 -1.75 -2.90 -5.55
CA ARG A 68 -2.31 -3.80 -6.56
C ARG A 68 -1.65 -3.52 -7.90
N ARG A 69 -1.13 -4.56 -8.54
CA ARG A 69 -0.75 -4.49 -9.96
C ARG A 69 -2.03 -4.23 -10.75
N ALA A 70 -2.05 -3.17 -11.56
CA ALA A 70 -3.12 -3.03 -12.54
C ALA A 70 -3.10 -4.29 -13.43
N PRO A 71 -4.25 -4.89 -13.76
CA PRO A 71 -4.26 -5.98 -14.73
C PRO A 71 -3.62 -5.44 -16.01
N ARG A 72 -2.55 -6.11 -16.47
CA ARG A 72 -2.00 -5.84 -17.79
C ARG A 72 -3.15 -6.17 -18.76
N THR A 73 -3.80 -5.15 -19.31
CA THR A 73 -4.70 -5.38 -20.44
C THR A 73 -3.84 -5.93 -21.57
N THR A 74 -3.94 -7.24 -21.79
CA THR A 74 -3.38 -7.89 -22.98
C THR A 74 -4.27 -7.72 -24.19
N LYS A 75 -5.36 -6.94 -24.09
CA LYS A 75 -6.13 -6.56 -25.27
C LYS A 75 -5.36 -5.44 -25.99
N PRO A 76 -4.79 -5.70 -27.18
CA PRO A 76 -4.31 -4.60 -28.01
C PRO A 76 -5.48 -3.64 -28.26
N PRO A 77 -5.22 -2.32 -28.40
CA PRO A 77 -6.27 -1.40 -28.80
C PRO A 77 -6.91 -1.93 -30.10
N PRO A 78 -8.26 -1.97 -30.19
CA PRO A 78 -8.92 -2.39 -31.40
C PRO A 78 -8.54 -1.42 -32.53
N GLY A 79 -7.88 -1.92 -33.58
CA GLY A 79 -7.43 -1.12 -34.72
C GLY A 79 -6.03 -1.42 -35.30
N TRP A 80 -5.39 -2.55 -34.95
CA TRP A 80 -4.07 -2.94 -35.50
C TRP A 80 -4.12 -4.23 -36.33
N LEU A 81 -5.23 -4.47 -37.03
CA LEU A 81 -5.30 -5.47 -38.08
C LEU A 81 -5.71 -4.76 -39.37
N GLU A 82 -5.14 -5.25 -40.47
CA GLU A 82 -5.26 -4.80 -41.87
C GLU A 82 -4.20 -3.73 -42.20
N GLU A 83 -3.25 -3.96 -43.12
CA GLU A 83 -3.37 -4.65 -44.41
C GLU A 83 -2.15 -5.55 -44.69
N GLU A 84 -2.41 -6.82 -45.03
CA GLU A 84 -1.50 -7.58 -45.90
C GLU A 84 -1.67 -7.00 -47.31
N GLU A 85 -0.75 -6.13 -47.73
CA GLU A 85 -0.60 -5.81 -49.15
C GLU A 85 0.27 -6.89 -49.80
N ASP A 86 -0.41 -7.78 -50.53
CA ASP A 86 0.14 -8.61 -51.61
C ASP A 86 0.89 -7.71 -52.60
N LEU A 87 2.21 -7.88 -52.73
CA LEU A 87 3.02 -7.42 -53.88
C LEU A 87 4.17 -8.40 -54.18
#